data_AF-J0J9H4-F1
#
_entry.id   AF-J0J9H4-F1
#
_cell.length_a   1.000
_cell.length_b   1.000
_cell.length_c   1.000
_cell.angle_alpha   90.00
_cell.angle_beta   90.00
_cell.angle_gamma   90.00
#
_symmetry.space_group_name_H-M   'P 1'
#
loop_
_entity.id
_entity.type
_entity.pdbx_description
1 polymer ?
#
loop_
_entity_poly.entity_id
_entity_poly.type
_entity_poly.pdbx_seq_one_letter_code
_entity_poly.pdbx_strand_id
1 'polypeptide(L)'
;MQEISAYKLIKQKLHAIPNLRHKGSLFEKISKQFLQEHDSANEYESIDLWYDWELRGKERDKGIDIVITTSNKEYIAVQCKFHQNSISYNDISPFLTQLQSGVGEVRFKKGIIISTSNLTSEALKAIEQIRSTGMGIDIDEITEEDFIYSRIDWEKFDPTKTEDEIPLCDKKRPRPHQTEAINATKEYFSNPKNTRGKLIMACGTGKTYTSLKIMEALDPKIMLF
;
A
#
# COMPACT_ATOMS: atom_id res chain seq x y z
N MET A 1 9.03 -18.98 10.36
CA MET A 1 7.92 -19.62 11.12
C MET A 1 7.04 -18.53 11.77
N GLN A 2 6.65 -17.48 11.02
CA GLN A 2 6.01 -16.26 11.57
C GLN A 2 4.84 -15.72 10.73
N GLU A 3 4.75 -16.01 9.43
CA GLU A 3 3.71 -15.47 8.53
C GLU A 3 2.29 -15.95 8.90
N ILE A 4 2.13 -17.23 9.27
CA ILE A 4 0.82 -17.79 9.70
C ILE A 4 0.32 -17.09 10.99
N SER A 5 1.23 -16.63 11.85
CA SER A 5 0.88 -15.92 13.09
C SER A 5 0.43 -14.49 12.79
N ALA A 6 1.15 -13.78 11.92
CA ALA A 6 0.84 -12.41 11.55
C ALA A 6 -0.51 -12.33 10.82
N TYR A 7 -0.74 -13.16 9.81
CA TYR A 7 -2.00 -13.18 9.08
C TYR A 7 -3.21 -13.47 9.98
N LYS A 8 -3.09 -14.46 10.89
CA LYS A 8 -4.14 -14.77 11.86
C LYS A 8 -4.42 -13.59 12.80
N LEU A 9 -3.38 -12.89 13.25
CA LEU A 9 -3.50 -11.71 14.11
C LEU A 9 -4.18 -10.54 13.39
N ILE A 10 -3.75 -10.25 12.15
CA ILE A 10 -4.37 -9.23 11.27
C ILE A 10 -5.86 -9.50 11.14
N LYS A 11 -6.21 -10.74 10.76
CA LYS A 11 -7.60 -11.16 10.58
C LYS A 11 -8.41 -11.02 11.86
N GLN A 12 -7.86 -11.45 13.00
CA GLN A 12 -8.52 -11.28 14.30
C GLN A 12 -8.76 -9.80 14.64
N LYS A 13 -7.77 -8.94 14.47
CA LYS A 13 -7.85 -7.51 14.77
C LYS A 13 -8.85 -6.79 13.87
N LEU A 14 -8.80 -7.06 12.57
CA LEU A 14 -9.74 -6.51 11.59
C LEU A 14 -11.17 -7.01 11.82
N HIS A 15 -11.36 -8.27 12.23
CA HIS A 15 -12.70 -8.77 12.57
C HIS A 15 -13.24 -8.21 13.89
N ALA A 16 -12.38 -7.93 14.86
CA ALA A 16 -12.74 -7.43 16.19
C ALA A 16 -13.18 -5.96 16.22
N ILE A 17 -13.08 -5.21 15.11
CA ILE A 17 -13.50 -3.81 15.07
C ILE A 17 -15.01 -3.69 15.38
N PRO A 18 -15.42 -2.90 16.38
CA PRO A 18 -16.82 -2.74 16.78
C PRO A 18 -17.59 -1.91 15.74
N ASN A 19 -18.92 -2.02 15.70
CA ASN A 19 -19.86 -1.27 14.83
C ASN A 19 -19.44 -1.17 13.35
N LEU A 20 -20.29 -1.64 12.43
CA LEU A 20 -20.04 -1.59 10.99
C LEU A 20 -19.55 -0.22 10.46
N ARG A 21 -20.04 0.90 11.01
CA ARG A 21 -19.60 2.23 10.59
C ARG A 21 -18.18 2.57 11.05
N HIS A 22 -17.86 2.35 12.33
CA HIS A 22 -16.50 2.58 12.84
C HIS A 22 -15.50 1.63 12.19
N LYS A 23 -15.96 0.43 11.85
CA LYS A 23 -15.21 -0.56 11.11
C LYS A 23 -14.81 -0.10 9.71
N GLY A 24 -15.75 0.48 8.96
CA GLY A 24 -15.45 1.08 7.65
C GLY A 24 -14.38 2.17 7.78
N SER A 25 -14.62 3.17 8.62
CA SER A 25 -13.69 4.31 8.77
C SER A 25 -12.31 3.91 9.29
N LEU A 26 -12.22 2.93 10.19
CA LEU A 26 -10.92 2.43 10.66
C LEU A 26 -10.19 1.67 9.54
N PHE A 27 -10.91 0.88 8.74
CA PHE A 27 -10.32 0.19 7.60
C PHE A 27 -9.83 1.18 6.54
N GLU A 28 -10.55 2.28 6.28
CA GLU A 28 -10.09 3.36 5.41
C GLU A 28 -8.77 3.97 5.91
N LYS A 29 -8.65 4.26 7.21
CA LYS A 29 -7.39 4.74 7.80
C LYS A 29 -6.24 3.73 7.62
N ILE A 30 -6.50 2.45 7.87
CA ILE A 30 -5.52 1.36 7.70
C ILE A 30 -5.07 1.27 6.24
N SER A 31 -6.01 1.32 5.31
CA SER A 31 -5.75 1.31 3.87
C SER A 31 -4.94 2.53 3.42
N LYS A 32 -5.26 3.72 3.93
CA LYS A 32 -4.47 4.94 3.67
C LYS A 32 -3.02 4.77 4.13
N GLN A 33 -2.80 4.27 5.34
CA GLN A 33 -1.45 4.00 5.85
C GLN A 33 -0.73 2.95 4.99
N PHE A 34 -1.42 1.88 4.62
CA PHE A 34 -0.87 0.85 3.74
C PHE A 34 -0.40 1.44 2.40
N LEU A 35 -1.24 2.26 1.76
CA LEU A 35 -0.90 2.92 0.49
C LEU A 35 0.32 3.85 0.62
N GLN A 36 0.43 4.60 1.72
CA GLN A 36 1.59 5.45 2.00
C GLN A 36 2.89 4.63 2.15
N GLU A 37 2.80 3.42 2.69
CA GLU A 37 3.97 2.55 2.84
C GLU A 37 4.39 1.86 1.56
N HIS A 38 3.41 1.54 0.72
CA HIS A 38 3.61 0.82 -0.54
C HIS A 38 3.97 1.74 -1.72
N ASP A 39 3.91 3.07 -1.54
CA ASP A 39 4.47 4.05 -2.48
C ASP A 39 6.00 4.05 -2.48
N SER A 40 6.59 2.99 -3.01
CA SER A 40 8.05 2.79 -3.01
C SER A 40 8.78 3.73 -3.98
N ALA A 41 8.07 4.27 -4.97
CA ALA A 41 8.62 5.18 -5.98
C ALA A 41 8.39 6.66 -5.65
N ASN A 42 7.71 6.96 -4.52
CA ASN A 42 7.35 8.31 -4.11
C ASN A 42 6.54 9.03 -5.21
N GLU A 43 5.63 8.27 -5.83
CA GLU A 43 4.72 8.70 -6.88
C GLU A 43 3.51 9.45 -6.34
N TYR A 44 3.16 9.25 -5.06
CA TYR A 44 1.98 9.84 -4.43
C TYR A 44 2.36 11.17 -3.75
N GLU A 45 1.78 12.25 -4.24
CA GLU A 45 1.89 13.57 -3.64
C GLU A 45 0.96 13.72 -2.44
N SER A 46 -0.29 13.23 -2.55
CA SER A 46 -1.25 13.21 -1.44
C SER A 46 -2.08 11.92 -1.45
N ILE A 47 -2.51 11.51 -0.26
CA ILE A 47 -3.48 10.43 -0.07
C ILE A 47 -4.55 10.94 0.90
N ASP A 48 -5.73 11.23 0.38
CA ASP A 48 -6.79 11.90 1.11
C ASP A 48 -7.98 10.97 1.29
N LEU A 49 -8.57 10.95 2.48
CA LEU A 49 -9.88 10.31 2.66
C LEU A 49 -10.90 11.11 1.85
N TRP A 50 -11.94 10.46 1.33
CA TRP A 50 -12.95 11.08 0.48
C TRP A 50 -13.53 12.36 1.10
N TYR A 51 -13.80 12.33 2.40
CA TYR A 51 -14.39 13.48 3.11
C TYR A 51 -13.41 14.64 3.31
N ASP A 52 -12.11 14.38 3.26
CA ASP A 52 -11.03 15.36 3.42
C ASP A 52 -10.52 15.89 2.06
N TRP A 53 -10.89 15.23 0.96
CA TRP A 53 -10.46 15.61 -0.39
C TRP A 53 -11.18 16.88 -0.89
N GLU A 54 -10.42 17.96 -1.09
CA GLU A 54 -10.97 19.29 -1.41
C GLU A 54 -11.82 19.32 -2.69
N LEU A 55 -11.43 18.56 -3.72
CA LEU A 55 -12.10 18.54 -5.01
C LEU A 55 -13.42 17.75 -5.02
N ARG A 56 -13.76 17.07 -3.92
CA ARG A 56 -15.08 16.45 -3.75
C ARG A 56 -16.21 17.47 -3.84
N GLY A 57 -15.97 18.69 -3.36
CA GLY A 57 -17.01 19.71 -3.23
C GLY A 57 -18.17 19.24 -2.34
N LYS A 58 -19.40 19.21 -2.89
CA LYS A 58 -20.62 18.82 -2.16
C LYS A 58 -21.06 17.38 -2.46
N GLU A 59 -20.23 16.62 -3.16
CA GLU A 59 -20.55 15.25 -3.53
C GLU A 59 -20.68 14.36 -2.28
N ARG A 60 -21.75 13.56 -2.26
CA ARG A 60 -21.96 12.55 -1.23
C ARG A 60 -21.05 11.37 -1.48
N ASP A 61 -21.02 10.43 -0.53
CA ASP A 61 -20.41 9.13 -0.76
C ASP A 61 -21.03 8.45 -1.99
N LYS A 62 -20.17 8.11 -2.95
CA LYS A 62 -20.49 7.42 -4.19
C LYS A 62 -19.59 6.18 -4.39
N GLY A 63 -19.01 5.64 -3.31
CA GLY A 63 -18.14 4.47 -3.32
C GLY A 63 -16.65 4.78 -3.51
N ILE A 64 -16.23 6.05 -3.47
CA ILE A 64 -14.81 6.39 -3.37
C ILE A 64 -14.54 6.68 -1.90
N ASP A 65 -13.59 5.96 -1.31
CA ASP A 65 -13.23 6.15 0.10
C ASP A 65 -11.93 6.92 0.25
N ILE A 66 -10.99 6.76 -0.69
CA ILE A 66 -9.70 7.45 -0.71
C ILE A 66 -9.43 7.97 -2.13
N VAL A 67 -8.78 9.13 -2.23
CA VAL A 67 -8.22 9.65 -3.48
C VAL A 67 -6.72 9.85 -3.30
N ILE A 68 -5.95 9.34 -4.25
CA ILE A 68 -4.51 9.59 -4.34
C ILE A 68 -4.27 10.60 -5.45
N THR A 69 -3.51 11.64 -5.14
CA THR A 69 -2.97 12.57 -6.13
C THR A 69 -1.53 12.19 -6.38
N THR A 70 -1.17 11.92 -7.64
CA THR A 70 0.22 11.60 -8.00
C THR A 70 1.04 12.87 -8.19
N SER A 71 2.36 12.74 -8.17
CA SER A 71 3.32 13.80 -8.49
C SER A 71 3.10 14.44 -9.88
N ASN A 72 2.44 13.72 -10.79
CA ASN A 72 2.07 14.19 -12.12
C ASN A 72 0.67 14.85 -12.17
N LYS A 73 0.04 15.11 -11.02
CA LYS A 73 -1.32 15.66 -10.88
C LYS A 73 -2.40 14.76 -11.50
N GLU A 74 -2.16 13.46 -11.53
CA GLU A 74 -3.17 12.47 -11.89
C GLU A 74 -3.88 11.96 -10.64
N TYR A 75 -5.12 11.49 -10.81
CA TYR A 75 -5.96 11.04 -9.70
C TYR A 75 -6.21 9.54 -9.79
N ILE A 76 -6.06 8.86 -8.65
CA ILE A 76 -6.38 7.44 -8.48
C ILE A 76 -7.50 7.35 -7.45
N ALA A 77 -8.61 6.71 -7.83
CA ALA A 77 -9.72 6.45 -6.91
C ALA A 77 -9.50 5.13 -6.20
N VAL A 78 -9.80 5.08 -4.91
CA VAL A 78 -9.64 3.87 -4.09
C VAL A 78 -10.95 3.57 -3.37
N GLN A 79 -11.39 2.31 -3.44
CA GLN A 79 -12.49 1.77 -2.65
C GLN A 79 -11.92 0.75 -1.66
N CYS A 80 -12.24 0.93 -0.39
CA CYS A 80 -11.97 0.03 0.72
C CYS A 80 -13.26 -0.74 1.07
N LYS A 81 -13.22 -2.07 0.93
CA LYS A 81 -14.33 -2.94 1.35
C LYS A 81 -13.87 -3.92 2.43
N PHE A 82 -14.41 -3.71 3.62
CA PHE A 82 -14.32 -4.69 4.68
C PHE A 82 -15.57 -5.58 4.70
N HIS A 83 -15.41 -6.87 4.39
CA HIS A 83 -16.52 -7.82 4.45
C HIS A 83 -16.10 -9.16 5.08
N GLN A 84 -17.09 -9.92 5.58
CA GLN A 84 -16.85 -11.29 6.09
C GLN A 84 -17.04 -12.35 4.99
N ASN A 85 -17.82 -12.02 3.96
CA ASN A 85 -18.15 -12.87 2.83
C ASN A 85 -17.66 -12.22 1.53
N SER A 86 -18.03 -12.77 0.37
CA SER A 86 -17.66 -12.20 -0.92
C SER A 86 -18.20 -10.79 -1.15
N ILE A 87 -17.43 -9.98 -1.89
CA ILE A 87 -17.85 -8.65 -2.35
C ILE A 87 -18.54 -8.79 -3.71
N SER A 88 -19.81 -8.39 -3.78
CA SER A 88 -20.62 -8.47 -4.99
C SER A 88 -20.38 -7.30 -5.95
N TYR A 89 -20.87 -7.44 -7.18
CA TYR A 89 -20.89 -6.33 -8.13
C TYR A 89 -21.60 -5.09 -7.56
N ASN A 90 -22.72 -5.28 -6.86
CA ASN A 90 -23.50 -4.16 -6.30
C ASN A 90 -22.71 -3.38 -5.24
N ASP A 91 -21.80 -4.04 -4.52
CA ASP A 91 -20.99 -3.40 -3.49
C ASP A 91 -19.96 -2.43 -4.09
N ILE A 92 -19.49 -2.70 -5.31
CA ILE A 92 -18.49 -1.89 -6.03
C ILE A 92 -19.05 -1.09 -7.21
N SER A 93 -20.30 -1.33 -7.62
CA SER A 93 -20.91 -0.68 -8.79
C SER A 93 -20.89 0.87 -8.70
N PRO A 94 -21.15 1.50 -7.53
CA PRO A 94 -21.01 2.94 -7.39
C PRO A 94 -19.58 3.43 -7.69
N PHE A 95 -18.57 2.75 -7.12
CA PHE A 95 -17.16 3.01 -7.37
C PHE A 95 -16.81 2.90 -8.86
N LEU A 96 -17.19 1.79 -9.50
CA LEU A 96 -16.93 1.56 -10.92
C LEU A 96 -17.60 2.62 -11.82
N THR A 97 -18.75 3.13 -11.41
CA THR A 97 -19.45 4.21 -12.11
C THR A 97 -18.70 5.53 -11.97
N GLN A 98 -18.25 5.88 -10.76
CA GLN A 98 -17.45 7.10 -10.54
C GLN A 98 -16.09 7.04 -11.20
N LEU A 99 -15.48 5.86 -11.27
CA LEU A 99 -14.21 5.68 -11.93
C LEU A 99 -14.29 6.05 -13.42
N GLN A 100 -15.36 5.65 -14.10
CA GLN A 100 -15.59 5.96 -15.52
C GLN A 100 -16.10 7.39 -15.76
N SER A 101 -17.02 7.88 -14.91
CA SER A 101 -17.66 9.19 -15.11
C SER A 101 -16.86 10.37 -14.53
N GLY A 102 -15.98 10.11 -13.57
CA GLY A 102 -15.25 11.12 -12.83
C GLY A 102 -16.09 11.84 -11.77
N VAL A 103 -15.43 12.75 -11.05
CA VAL A 103 -16.05 13.59 -10.01
C VAL A 103 -15.83 15.06 -10.39
N GLY A 104 -16.90 15.78 -10.70
CA GLY A 104 -16.78 17.12 -11.27
C GLY A 104 -15.94 17.11 -12.55
N GLU A 105 -14.87 17.90 -12.57
CA GLU A 105 -13.90 17.95 -13.67
C GLU A 105 -12.79 16.90 -13.56
N VAL A 106 -12.67 16.21 -12.41
CA VAL A 106 -11.65 15.20 -12.18
C VAL A 106 -11.99 13.92 -12.95
N ARG A 107 -10.98 13.36 -13.62
CA ARG A 107 -11.04 12.05 -14.28
C ARG A 107 -9.96 11.16 -13.68
N PHE A 108 -10.35 9.97 -13.25
CA PHE A 108 -9.44 9.02 -12.63
C PHE A 108 -8.69 8.24 -13.71
N LYS A 109 -7.38 8.09 -13.53
CA LYS A 109 -6.53 7.31 -14.42
C LYS A 109 -6.46 5.84 -14.01
N LYS A 110 -6.69 5.59 -12.73
CA LYS A 110 -6.56 4.28 -12.12
C LYS A 110 -7.54 4.13 -10.97
N GLY A 111 -8.01 2.91 -10.77
CA GLY A 111 -8.77 2.47 -9.61
C GLY A 111 -7.93 1.52 -8.76
N ILE A 112 -8.17 1.52 -7.46
CA ILE A 112 -7.66 0.49 -6.55
C ILE A 112 -8.82 -0.01 -5.70
N ILE A 113 -8.99 -1.32 -5.63
CA ILE A 113 -9.95 -1.96 -4.73
C ILE A 113 -9.15 -2.65 -3.63
N ILE A 114 -9.36 -2.22 -2.40
CA ILE A 114 -8.73 -2.81 -1.22
C ILE A 114 -9.79 -3.61 -0.48
N SER A 115 -9.60 -4.93 -0.37
CA SER A 115 -10.60 -5.84 0.15
C SER A 115 -10.04 -6.83 1.18
N THR A 116 -10.89 -7.24 2.14
CA THR A 116 -10.59 -8.36 3.04
C THR A 116 -11.32 -9.65 2.66
N SER A 117 -11.86 -9.69 1.45
CA SER A 117 -12.68 -10.79 0.96
C SER A 117 -12.69 -10.82 -0.55
N ASN A 118 -12.82 -12.01 -1.11
CA ASN A 118 -12.80 -12.20 -2.55
C ASN A 118 -13.98 -11.51 -3.24
N LEU A 119 -13.71 -10.91 -4.39
CA LEU A 119 -14.72 -10.42 -5.32
C LEU A 119 -15.48 -11.61 -5.94
N THR A 120 -16.78 -11.44 -6.17
CA THR A 120 -17.55 -12.44 -6.93
C THR A 120 -17.16 -12.45 -8.40
N SER A 121 -17.50 -13.54 -9.11
CA SER A 121 -17.20 -13.67 -10.54
C SER A 121 -17.83 -12.54 -11.39
N GLU A 122 -18.99 -12.04 -10.98
CA GLU A 122 -19.69 -10.93 -11.61
C GLU A 122 -18.95 -9.61 -11.40
N ALA A 123 -18.43 -9.38 -10.18
CA ALA A 123 -17.63 -8.20 -9.88
C ALA A 123 -16.32 -8.19 -10.69
N LEU A 124 -15.63 -9.32 -10.75
CA LEU A 124 -14.41 -9.48 -11.57
C LEU A 124 -14.68 -9.25 -13.05
N LYS A 125 -15.78 -9.79 -13.60
CA LYS A 125 -16.18 -9.55 -14.99
C LYS A 125 -16.43 -8.07 -15.27
N ALA A 126 -17.03 -7.33 -14.34
CA ALA A 126 -17.26 -5.90 -14.52
C ALA A 126 -15.95 -5.09 -14.51
N ILE A 127 -14.99 -5.48 -13.67
CA ILE A 127 -13.64 -4.89 -13.65
C ILE A 127 -12.92 -5.12 -14.99
N GLU A 128 -12.93 -6.36 -15.49
CA GLU A 128 -12.34 -6.71 -16.79
C GLU A 128 -13.00 -5.98 -17.96
N GLN A 129 -14.32 -5.79 -17.91
CA GLN A 129 -15.03 -5.00 -18.91
C GLN A 129 -14.51 -3.57 -18.96
N ILE A 130 -14.32 -2.92 -17.81
CA ILE A 130 -13.77 -1.55 -17.75
C ILE A 130 -12.37 -1.49 -18.36
N ARG A 131 -11.49 -2.45 -18.03
CA ARG A 131 -10.15 -2.54 -18.64
C ARG A 131 -10.23 -2.66 -20.17
N SER A 132 -11.21 -3.40 -20.68
CA SER A 132 -11.39 -3.64 -22.12
C SER A 132 -12.08 -2.51 -22.89
N THR A 133 -12.77 -1.57 -22.21
CA THR A 133 -13.55 -0.50 -22.87
C THR A 133 -12.73 0.58 -23.56
N GLY A 134 -11.39 0.52 -23.47
CA GLY A 134 -10.49 1.47 -24.14
C GLY A 134 -10.43 2.84 -23.46
N MET A 135 -11.03 3.01 -22.28
CA MET A 135 -10.91 4.24 -21.47
C MET A 135 -9.51 4.42 -20.87
N GLY A 136 -8.64 3.40 -20.95
CA GLY A 136 -7.28 3.44 -20.40
C GLY A 136 -7.23 3.49 -18.87
N ILE A 137 -8.31 3.07 -18.21
CA ILE A 137 -8.42 3.02 -16.76
C ILE A 137 -8.03 1.61 -16.31
N ASP A 138 -7.00 1.53 -15.48
CA ASP A 138 -6.58 0.28 -14.86
C ASP A 138 -7.16 0.14 -13.45
N ILE A 139 -7.40 -1.09 -12.97
CA ILE A 139 -7.99 -1.32 -11.64
C ILE A 139 -7.22 -2.39 -10.87
N ASP A 140 -6.40 -1.99 -9.91
CA ASP A 140 -5.67 -2.95 -9.08
C ASP A 140 -6.52 -3.47 -7.92
N GLU A 141 -6.27 -4.72 -7.53
CA GLU A 141 -6.83 -5.32 -6.32
C GLU A 141 -5.72 -5.51 -5.29
N ILE A 142 -5.97 -5.03 -4.07
CA ILE A 142 -5.15 -5.26 -2.88
C ILE A 142 -6.00 -6.06 -1.91
N THR A 143 -5.50 -7.20 -1.49
CA THR A 143 -6.22 -8.18 -0.68
C THR A 143 -5.72 -8.17 0.77
N GLU A 144 -6.40 -8.90 1.66
CA GLU A 144 -5.93 -9.08 3.05
C GLU A 144 -4.53 -9.71 3.15
N GLU A 145 -4.11 -10.47 2.14
CA GLU A 145 -2.80 -11.12 2.12
C GLU A 145 -1.66 -10.10 1.90
N ASP A 146 -1.93 -9.03 1.16
CA ASP A 146 -0.95 -7.97 0.90
C ASP A 146 -0.57 -7.22 2.19
N PHE A 147 -1.50 -7.13 3.15
CA PHE A 147 -1.27 -6.51 4.46
C PHE A 147 -0.25 -7.26 5.32
N ILE A 148 0.07 -8.52 5.02
CA ILE A 148 1.14 -9.27 5.72
C ILE A 148 2.49 -8.57 5.53
N TYR A 149 2.68 -7.87 4.41
CA TYR A 149 3.91 -7.15 4.09
C TYR A 149 3.93 -5.70 4.59
N SER A 150 2.83 -5.22 5.18
CA SER A 150 2.76 -3.89 5.77
C SER A 150 3.68 -3.76 6.98
N ARG A 151 4.13 -2.53 7.27
CA ARG A 151 4.86 -2.22 8.51
C ARG A 151 3.92 -1.92 9.67
N ILE A 152 2.62 -2.11 9.54
CA ILE A 152 1.68 -1.91 10.64
C ILE A 152 2.05 -2.86 11.79
N ASP A 153 2.22 -2.32 12.99
CA ASP A 153 2.46 -3.09 14.21
C ASP A 153 1.13 -3.65 14.71
N TRP A 154 0.71 -4.77 14.14
CA TRP A 154 -0.54 -5.44 14.46
C TRP A 154 -0.64 -5.95 15.90
N GLU A 155 0.49 -6.11 16.60
CA GLU A 155 0.51 -6.45 18.02
C GLU A 155 0.08 -5.26 18.88
N LYS A 156 0.63 -4.07 18.59
CA LYS A 156 0.28 -2.81 19.28
C LYS A 156 -1.04 -2.21 18.80
N PHE A 157 -1.47 -2.54 17.58
CA PHE A 157 -2.71 -2.03 17.01
C PHE A 157 -3.92 -2.42 17.88
N ASP A 158 -4.66 -1.41 18.34
CA ASP A 158 -5.88 -1.60 19.13
C ASP A 158 -7.10 -1.09 18.34
N PRO A 159 -7.94 -1.98 17.78
CA PRO A 159 -9.11 -1.59 16.99
C PRO A 159 -10.22 -0.92 17.81
N THR A 160 -10.12 -0.93 19.15
CA THR A 160 -11.09 -0.30 20.04
C THR A 160 -10.76 1.16 20.34
N LYS A 161 -9.53 1.59 20.05
CA LYS A 161 -9.10 2.97 20.23
C LYS A 161 -9.28 3.76 18.95
N THR A 162 -9.72 5.00 19.10
CA THR A 162 -9.71 6.02 18.06
C THR A 162 -8.38 6.76 18.09
N GLU A 163 -7.27 6.01 17.99
CA GLU A 163 -5.96 6.64 17.79
C GLU A 163 -5.92 7.19 16.34
N ASP A 164 -5.43 8.42 16.18
CA ASP A 164 -5.31 9.05 14.86
C ASP A 164 -4.11 8.51 14.07
N GLU A 165 -3.11 7.96 14.77
CA GLU A 165 -1.91 7.38 14.18
C GLU A 165 -1.92 5.86 14.29
N ILE A 166 -1.67 5.18 13.17
CA ILE A 166 -1.56 3.72 13.13
C ILE A 166 -0.15 3.33 13.59
N PRO A 167 -0.01 2.43 14.58
CA PRO A 167 1.29 2.05 15.10
C PRO A 167 2.08 1.31 14.01
N LEU A 168 3.32 1.74 13.80
CA LEU A 168 4.22 1.16 12.81
C LEU A 168 5.38 0.44 13.48
N CYS A 169 5.77 -0.69 12.92
CA CYS A 169 7.03 -1.35 13.21
C CYS A 169 8.18 -0.43 12.81
N ASP A 170 9.20 -0.38 13.67
CA ASP A 170 10.43 0.34 13.36
C ASP A 170 11.01 -0.14 12.02
N LYS A 171 11.48 0.82 11.21
CA LYS A 171 12.29 0.49 10.04
C LYS A 171 13.46 -0.38 10.49
N LYS A 172 13.73 -1.45 9.73
CA LYS A 172 14.90 -2.31 9.98
C LYS A 172 16.13 -1.41 10.16
N ARG A 173 16.90 -1.65 11.22
CA ARG A 173 18.18 -0.98 11.47
C ARG A 173 19.30 -1.96 11.14
N PRO A 174 20.39 -1.51 10.48
CA PRO A 174 21.54 -2.37 10.25
C PRO A 174 22.06 -2.95 11.56
N ARG A 175 22.26 -4.27 11.59
CA ARG A 175 22.98 -4.93 12.70
C ARG A 175 24.48 -4.59 12.64
N PRO A 176 25.26 -4.84 13.71
CA PRO A 176 26.69 -4.50 13.73
C PRO A 176 27.46 -5.04 12.52
N HIS A 177 27.26 -6.32 12.16
CA HIS A 177 27.93 -6.94 11.01
C HIS A 177 27.50 -6.35 9.65
N GLN A 178 26.26 -5.85 9.56
CA GLN A 178 25.77 -5.18 8.34
C GLN A 178 26.36 -3.76 8.24
N THR A 179 26.49 -3.07 9.38
CA THR A 179 27.12 -1.75 9.46
C THR A 179 28.60 -1.83 9.07
N GLU A 180 29.31 -2.84 9.55
CA GLU A 180 30.68 -3.14 9.15
C GLU A 180 30.77 -3.37 7.64
N ALA A 181 29.91 -4.22 7.07
CA ALA A 181 29.87 -4.48 5.63
C ALA A 181 29.58 -3.21 4.81
N ILE A 182 28.66 -2.35 5.26
CA ILE A 182 28.36 -1.07 4.61
C ILE A 182 29.59 -0.15 4.61
N ASN A 183 30.24 0.01 5.76
CA ASN A 183 31.40 0.89 5.90
C ASN A 183 32.60 0.40 5.09
N ALA A 184 32.91 -0.90 5.17
CA ALA A 184 33.99 -1.49 4.38
C ALA A 184 33.74 -1.37 2.86
N THR A 185 32.48 -1.49 2.43
CA THR A 185 32.12 -1.31 1.02
C THR A 185 32.29 0.15 0.58
N LYS A 186 31.85 1.11 1.41
CA LYS A 186 32.07 2.56 1.15
C LYS A 186 33.55 2.89 1.01
N GLU A 187 34.38 2.43 1.94
CA GLU A 187 35.81 2.67 1.93
C GLU A 187 36.51 2.00 0.73
N TYR A 188 36.08 0.78 0.37
CA TYR A 188 36.65 0.10 -0.78
C TYR A 188 36.37 0.85 -2.09
N PHE A 189 35.12 1.29 -2.32
CA PHE A 189 34.72 1.98 -3.55
C PHE A 189 35.05 3.48 -3.56
N SER A 190 35.52 4.07 -2.46
CA SER A 190 36.00 5.46 -2.47
C SER A 190 37.29 5.64 -3.28
N ASN A 191 38.00 4.54 -3.57
CA ASN A 191 39.14 4.56 -4.49
C ASN A 191 38.66 4.32 -5.94
N PRO A 192 38.86 5.27 -6.88
CA PRO A 192 38.41 5.14 -8.27
C PRO A 192 39.00 3.94 -9.03
N LYS A 193 40.10 3.35 -8.55
CA LYS A 193 40.69 2.14 -9.15
C LYS A 193 39.85 0.88 -8.86
N ASN A 194 39.02 0.92 -7.83
CA ASN A 194 38.21 -0.21 -7.39
C ASN A 194 36.84 -0.15 -8.07
N THR A 195 36.69 -0.87 -9.18
CA THR A 195 35.43 -0.89 -9.97
C THR A 195 34.60 -2.15 -9.75
N ARG A 196 35.13 -3.15 -9.04
CA ARG A 196 34.46 -4.44 -8.78
C ARG A 196 34.76 -4.91 -7.36
N GLY A 197 33.74 -5.42 -6.67
CA GLY A 197 33.85 -5.99 -5.34
C GLY A 197 32.89 -7.18 -5.17
N LYS A 198 33.12 -8.00 -4.16
CA LYS A 198 32.23 -9.13 -3.80
C LYS A 198 31.90 -9.07 -2.31
N LEU A 199 30.62 -8.98 -1.99
CA LEU A 199 30.13 -9.07 -0.62
C LEU A 199 29.71 -10.53 -0.34
N ILE A 200 30.43 -11.21 0.56
CA ILE A 200 30.14 -12.58 0.95
C ILE A 200 29.44 -12.57 2.31
N MET A 201 28.24 -13.14 2.37
CA MET A 201 27.45 -13.22 3.59
C MET A 201 26.67 -14.54 3.62
N ALA A 202 26.61 -15.18 4.80
CA ALA A 202 25.86 -16.42 5.00
C ALA A 202 24.35 -16.28 4.72
N CYS A 203 23.64 -17.39 4.54
CA CYS A 203 22.18 -17.36 4.40
C CYS A 203 21.51 -16.81 5.68
N GLY A 204 20.43 -16.04 5.54
CA GLY A 204 19.70 -15.47 6.68
C GLY A 204 20.33 -14.25 7.37
N THR A 205 21.54 -13.82 7.02
CA THR A 205 22.20 -12.66 7.66
C THR A 205 21.77 -11.29 7.09
N GLY A 206 20.79 -11.28 6.19
CA GLY A 206 20.20 -10.07 5.61
C GLY A 206 20.99 -9.51 4.42
N LYS A 207 21.45 -10.37 3.50
CA LYS A 207 22.14 -9.98 2.25
C LYS A 207 21.42 -8.88 1.48
N THR A 208 20.15 -9.12 1.12
CA THR A 208 19.32 -8.20 0.34
C THR A 208 19.15 -6.84 1.03
N TYR A 209 18.92 -6.85 2.35
CA TYR A 209 18.80 -5.62 3.12
C TYR A 209 20.15 -4.86 3.18
N THR A 210 21.25 -5.59 3.34
CA THR A 210 22.59 -4.99 3.41
C THR A 210 22.99 -4.38 2.07
N SER A 211 22.70 -5.04 0.94
CA SER A 211 22.98 -4.50 -0.39
C SER A 211 22.14 -3.26 -0.68
N LEU A 212 20.86 -3.24 -0.30
CA LEU A 212 20.03 -2.02 -0.37
C LEU A 212 20.67 -0.86 0.41
N LYS A 213 21.08 -1.12 1.66
CA LYS A 213 21.73 -0.10 2.49
C LYS A 213 23.08 0.35 1.98
N ILE A 214 23.85 -0.52 1.32
CA ILE A 214 25.08 -0.15 0.61
C ILE A 214 24.77 0.79 -0.56
N MET A 215 23.71 0.53 -1.31
CA MET A 215 23.34 1.37 -2.45
C MET A 215 22.89 2.76 -2.02
N GLU A 216 22.00 2.85 -1.03
CA GLU A 216 21.62 4.13 -0.40
C GLU A 216 22.86 4.89 0.09
N ALA A 217 23.86 4.16 0.59
CA ALA A 217 25.11 4.69 1.10
C ALA A 217 26.07 5.24 0.02
N LEU A 218 26.08 4.63 -1.18
CA LEU A 218 26.94 5.01 -2.30
C LEU A 218 26.30 6.04 -3.23
N ASP A 219 24.98 6.21 -3.14
CA ASP A 219 24.19 7.17 -3.91
C ASP A 219 24.45 7.12 -5.45
N PRO A 220 24.28 5.94 -6.08
CA PRO A 220 24.55 5.79 -7.51
C PRO A 220 23.46 6.47 -8.36
N LYS A 221 23.85 7.06 -9.49
CA LYS A 221 22.91 7.66 -10.45
C LYS A 221 21.91 6.67 -11.06
N ILE A 222 22.38 5.44 -11.33
CA ILE A 222 21.59 4.36 -11.91
C ILE A 222 22.00 3.07 -11.20
N MET A 223 21.00 2.24 -10.90
CA MET A 223 21.17 0.96 -10.23
C MET A 223 20.58 -0.15 -11.11
N LEU A 224 21.27 -1.29 -11.14
CA LEU A 224 20.75 -2.56 -11.67
C LEU A 224 20.91 -3.60 -10.56
N PHE A 225 19.80 -4.24 -10.17
CA PHE A 225 19.75 -5.24 -9.11
C PHE A 225 19.56 -6.64 -9.69
#